data_AF-A0A2V5K8B2-F1
#
_entry.id   AF-A0A2V5K8B2-F1
#
_cell.length_a   1.000
_cell.length_b   1.000
_cell.length_c   1.000
_cell.angle_alpha   90.00
_cell.angle_beta   90.00
_cell.angle_gamma   90.00
#
_symmetry.space_group_name_H-M   'P 1'
#
loop_
_entity.id
_entity.type
_entity.pdbx_description
1 polymer ?
#
loop_
_entity_poly.entity_id
_entity_poly.type
_entity_poly.pdbx_seq_one_letter_code
_entity_poly.pdbx_strand_id
1 'polypeptide(L)'
;MCVKFCICAILGGSRLKTALSFSGGTFVSTKDELGYGEVLEDFKNAKTIRIVTFNLSKDTKDDQLFERLQALESDVDIQLITNIPSRFEWYSSSKTGEYLKKTAGTNINAYLKKLNPDDFNANMIPFFNFNNHAKIVGTENIVYIGSANFSNESSKNYETGIIVKDKDFITNLYKLFFNVLKDNSIPYFKDDYNQLRLFTISILSRLNNHYERIIDTLFLRRDGVEFFIGQETRFTKDDQWELLHDLHELSGITGLIDNIENDDNELEEIIEKISDLCYKIDPDNIIDLIGVDSTFDQYVSYDFENTYWDCFAEYNSLATEDMLEHYTEIATGEANEILEDLCNEVENDVYAIKISLESTIEILKEILLSLKELSLHVVNEDIDNTRT
;
A
#
# COMPACT_ATOMS: atom_id res chain seq x y z
N MET A 1 13.54 -25.47 11.60
CA MET A 1 12.60 -26.49 12.12
C MET A 1 11.85 -27.08 10.92
N CYS A 2 11.62 -28.39 10.87
CA CYS A 2 11.35 -29.13 9.62
C CYS A 2 9.91 -28.92 9.09
N VAL A 3 9.76 -28.28 7.93
CA VAL A 3 8.48 -28.20 7.19
C VAL A 3 8.41 -29.34 6.17
N LYS A 4 7.39 -30.19 6.24
CA LYS A 4 7.07 -31.17 5.17
C LYS A 4 5.56 -31.21 4.90
N PHE A 5 5.18 -30.75 3.72
CA PHE A 5 3.81 -30.82 3.16
C PHE A 5 3.68 -31.92 2.10
N CYS A 6 2.56 -32.66 2.09
CA CYS A 6 2.12 -33.44 0.93
C CYS A 6 0.63 -33.86 1.07
N ILE A 7 -0.26 -33.40 0.21
CA ILE A 7 -1.61 -33.97 0.03
C ILE A 7 -1.92 -34.09 -1.47
N CYS A 8 -2.47 -35.24 -1.88
CA CYS A 8 -2.93 -35.51 -3.25
C CYS A 8 -4.08 -36.52 -3.21
N ALA A 9 -5.14 -36.32 -4.00
CA ALA A 9 -6.17 -37.34 -4.23
C ALA A 9 -6.72 -37.26 -5.66
N ILE A 10 -6.65 -38.38 -6.40
CA ILE A 10 -7.41 -38.67 -7.62
C ILE A 10 -7.90 -40.13 -7.50
N LEU A 11 -9.20 -40.37 -7.72
CA LEU A 11 -9.78 -41.72 -7.75
C LEU A 11 -10.08 -42.15 -9.18
N GLY A 12 -9.26 -43.09 -9.69
CA GLY A 12 -9.52 -43.86 -10.91
C GLY A 12 -8.24 -44.27 -11.64
N GLY A 13 -7.68 -45.44 -11.30
CA GLY A 13 -6.60 -46.09 -12.07
C GLY A 13 -5.19 -46.03 -11.46
N SER A 14 -5.03 -46.63 -10.27
CA SER A 14 -3.77 -46.94 -9.57
C SER A 14 -2.67 -45.86 -9.48
N ARG A 15 -2.75 -45.02 -8.44
CA ARG A 15 -1.70 -44.81 -7.41
C ARG A 15 -2.34 -44.28 -6.13
N LEU A 16 -2.01 -44.89 -4.98
CA LEU A 16 -2.52 -44.54 -3.65
C LEU A 16 -1.46 -43.70 -2.91
N LYS A 17 -1.83 -42.58 -2.30
CA LYS A 17 -0.98 -41.93 -1.29
C LYS A 17 -1.77 -41.19 -0.21
N THR A 18 -1.45 -41.52 1.04
CA THR A 18 -1.87 -40.88 2.29
C THR A 18 -0.62 -40.31 2.99
N ALA A 19 -0.71 -39.12 3.58
CA ALA A 19 0.31 -38.54 4.46
C ALA A 19 -0.27 -37.33 5.23
N LEU A 20 0.29 -36.73 6.31
CA LEU A 20 1.56 -36.85 7.04
C LEU A 20 1.44 -35.99 8.33
N SER A 21 2.39 -36.14 9.26
CA SER A 21 2.52 -35.35 10.50
C SER A 21 2.88 -33.88 10.24
N PHE A 22 2.31 -32.99 11.06
CA PHE A 22 2.49 -31.53 11.02
C PHE A 22 3.05 -31.01 12.36
N SER A 23 3.71 -29.85 12.34
CA SER A 23 3.93 -28.96 13.49
C SER A 23 3.89 -27.51 12.99
N GLY A 24 3.21 -26.60 13.70
CA GLY A 24 3.15 -25.18 13.34
C GLY A 24 1.92 -24.71 12.53
N GLY A 25 0.92 -25.57 12.33
CA GLY A 25 -0.35 -25.20 11.67
C GLY A 25 -1.52 -26.06 12.14
N THR A 26 -2.72 -25.89 11.59
CA THR A 26 -3.92 -26.66 11.92
C THR A 26 -4.45 -27.28 10.64
N PHE A 27 -4.54 -28.61 10.58
CA PHE A 27 -5.24 -29.28 9.49
C PHE A 27 -6.73 -28.99 9.58
N VAL A 28 -7.34 -28.57 8.47
CA VAL A 28 -8.77 -28.32 8.36
C VAL A 28 -9.36 -29.15 7.23
N SER A 29 -10.56 -29.67 7.47
CA SER A 29 -11.38 -30.35 6.47
C SER A 29 -12.78 -29.80 6.61
N THR A 30 -13.31 -29.20 5.55
CA THR A 30 -14.60 -28.52 5.57
C THR A 30 -15.55 -29.09 4.52
N LYS A 31 -16.84 -28.93 4.81
CA LYS A 31 -17.95 -29.12 3.89
C LYS A 31 -19.11 -28.27 4.38
N ASP A 32 -19.82 -27.66 3.45
CA ASP A 32 -20.89 -26.69 3.70
C ASP A 32 -20.39 -25.39 4.38
N GLU A 33 -19.07 -25.15 4.35
CA GLU A 33 -18.37 -23.95 4.83
C GLU A 33 -17.03 -23.75 4.10
N LEU A 34 -16.46 -22.54 4.17
CA LEU A 34 -15.18 -22.22 3.55
C LEU A 34 -14.01 -22.65 4.43
N GLY A 35 -13.08 -23.43 3.86
CA GLY A 35 -11.86 -23.87 4.56
C GLY A 35 -10.94 -22.75 5.05
N TYR A 36 -11.05 -21.57 4.44
CA TYR A 36 -10.32 -20.35 4.80
C TYR A 36 -11.19 -19.35 5.58
N GLY A 37 -12.29 -19.79 6.19
CA GLY A 37 -13.20 -18.92 6.95
C GLY A 37 -12.51 -18.10 8.04
N GLU A 38 -11.58 -18.69 8.81
CA GLU A 38 -10.78 -17.97 9.82
C GLU A 38 -9.95 -16.84 9.20
N VAL A 39 -9.46 -17.00 7.98
CA VAL A 39 -8.68 -15.98 7.28
C VAL A 39 -9.58 -14.81 6.88
N LEU A 40 -10.81 -15.08 6.42
CA LEU A 40 -11.77 -14.04 6.05
C LEU A 40 -12.18 -13.17 7.24
N GLU A 41 -12.24 -13.75 8.44
CA GLU A 41 -12.52 -13.00 9.67
C GLU A 41 -11.35 -12.12 10.09
N ASP A 42 -10.13 -12.45 9.67
CA ASP A 42 -8.92 -11.67 9.96
C ASP A 42 -8.71 -10.49 9.00
N PHE A 43 -9.40 -10.44 7.85
CA PHE A 43 -9.25 -9.35 6.86
C PHE A 43 -9.40 -7.95 7.48
N LYS A 44 -10.30 -7.77 8.45
CA LYS A 44 -10.51 -6.49 9.15
C LYS A 44 -9.34 -6.06 10.04
N ASN A 45 -8.42 -6.96 10.36
CA ASN A 45 -7.23 -6.69 11.18
C ASN A 45 -5.93 -6.67 10.36
N ALA A 46 -6.03 -6.89 9.04
CA ALA A 46 -4.90 -7.07 8.16
C ALA A 46 -4.59 -5.80 7.37
N LYS A 47 -3.31 -5.54 7.15
CA LYS A 47 -2.82 -4.54 6.19
C LYS A 47 -2.31 -5.18 4.90
N THR A 48 -2.09 -6.49 4.91
CA THR A 48 -1.63 -7.24 3.75
C THR A 48 -2.54 -8.43 3.51
N ILE A 49 -3.11 -8.54 2.30
CA ILE A 49 -3.89 -9.69 1.88
C ILE A 49 -3.28 -10.28 0.61
N ARG A 50 -3.10 -11.60 0.61
CA ARG A 50 -2.55 -12.37 -0.52
C ARG A 50 -3.47 -13.52 -0.87
N ILE A 51 -3.96 -13.51 -2.10
CA ILE A 51 -4.88 -14.53 -2.62
C ILE A 51 -4.24 -15.15 -3.85
N VAL A 52 -4.13 -16.46 -3.86
CA VAL A 52 -3.81 -17.26 -5.04
C VAL A 52 -4.95 -18.23 -5.21
N THR A 53 -5.60 -18.24 -6.36
CA THR A 53 -6.73 -19.14 -6.63
C THR A 53 -6.67 -19.65 -8.06
N PHE A 54 -7.23 -20.83 -8.32
CA PHE A 54 -7.31 -21.32 -9.69
C PHE A 54 -8.49 -20.68 -10.44
N ASN A 55 -9.61 -20.51 -9.76
CA ASN A 55 -10.79 -19.90 -10.36
C ASN A 55 -11.54 -19.04 -9.34
N LEU A 56 -12.45 -18.24 -9.87
CA LEU A 56 -13.39 -17.41 -9.16
C LEU A 56 -14.81 -17.84 -9.48
N SER A 57 -15.75 -17.50 -8.60
CA SER A 57 -17.17 -17.71 -8.83
C SER A 57 -17.61 -16.98 -10.09
N LYS A 58 -18.36 -17.69 -10.94
CA LYS A 58 -18.97 -17.09 -12.14
C LYS A 58 -20.23 -16.29 -11.81
N ASP A 59 -20.87 -16.62 -10.70
CA ASP A 59 -21.99 -15.86 -10.19
C ASP A 59 -21.48 -14.58 -9.54
N THR A 60 -22.11 -13.47 -9.91
CA THR A 60 -21.88 -12.15 -9.31
C THR A 60 -23.02 -11.74 -8.38
N LYS A 61 -24.08 -12.55 -8.28
CA LYS A 61 -25.15 -12.36 -7.30
C LYS A 61 -24.73 -13.00 -5.97
N ASP A 62 -24.82 -12.24 -4.90
CA ASP A 62 -24.48 -12.64 -3.52
C ASP A 62 -23.02 -13.12 -3.38
N ASP A 63 -22.08 -12.35 -3.93
CA ASP A 63 -20.66 -12.65 -3.84
C ASP A 63 -20.01 -12.09 -2.57
N GLN A 64 -20.33 -12.72 -1.45
CA GLN A 64 -19.88 -12.33 -0.12
C GLN A 64 -18.35 -12.20 0.01
N LEU A 65 -17.59 -12.94 -0.80
CA LEU A 65 -16.13 -12.86 -0.81
C LEU A 65 -15.64 -11.54 -1.37
N PHE A 66 -16.21 -11.12 -2.50
CA PHE A 66 -15.85 -9.85 -3.14
C PHE A 66 -16.45 -8.65 -2.42
N GLU A 67 -17.66 -8.78 -1.85
CA GLU A 67 -18.24 -7.77 -0.97
C GLU A 67 -17.32 -7.47 0.22
N ARG A 68 -16.72 -8.50 0.82
CA ARG A 68 -15.72 -8.33 1.89
C ARG A 68 -14.47 -7.59 1.42
N LEU A 69 -13.96 -7.90 0.23
CA LEU A 69 -12.79 -7.19 -0.33
C LEU A 69 -13.12 -5.73 -0.65
N GLN A 70 -14.31 -5.45 -1.19
CA GLN A 70 -14.77 -4.10 -1.53
C GLN A 70 -14.99 -3.22 -0.30
N ALA A 71 -15.32 -3.83 0.84
CA ALA A 71 -15.54 -3.12 2.10
C ALA A 71 -14.25 -2.75 2.85
N LEU A 72 -13.07 -3.18 2.38
CA LEU A 72 -11.80 -2.86 3.02
C LEU A 72 -11.36 -1.42 2.74
N GLU A 73 -10.61 -0.86 3.69
CA GLU A 73 -10.11 0.52 3.61
C GLU A 73 -8.93 0.66 2.64
N SER A 74 -8.68 1.90 2.20
CA SER A 74 -7.67 2.22 1.16
C SER A 74 -6.23 1.86 1.53
N ASP A 75 -5.94 1.70 2.81
CA ASP A 75 -4.61 1.39 3.32
C ASP A 75 -4.29 -0.12 3.37
N VAL A 76 -5.24 -0.97 2.97
CA VAL A 76 -5.03 -2.42 2.86
C VAL A 76 -4.47 -2.77 1.47
N ASP A 77 -3.31 -3.43 1.44
CA ASP A 77 -2.67 -3.94 0.23
C ASP A 77 -3.17 -5.35 -0.11
N ILE A 78 -3.92 -5.47 -1.21
CA ILE A 78 -4.54 -6.73 -1.65
C ILE A 78 -3.92 -7.14 -2.98
N GLN A 79 -3.33 -8.34 -3.04
CA GLN A 79 -2.84 -8.92 -4.28
C GLN A 79 -3.51 -10.27 -4.55
N LEU A 80 -4.10 -10.41 -5.74
CA LEU A 80 -4.85 -11.60 -6.13
C LEU A 80 -4.28 -12.18 -7.42
N ILE A 81 -3.76 -13.41 -7.36
CA ILE A 81 -3.29 -14.17 -8.52
C ILE A 81 -4.34 -15.22 -8.87
N THR A 82 -4.89 -15.17 -10.09
CA THR A 82 -5.86 -16.16 -10.57
C THR A 82 -5.50 -16.72 -11.94
N ASN A 83 -5.98 -17.94 -12.22
CA ASN A 83 -6.10 -18.39 -13.61
C ASN A 83 -7.47 -17.92 -14.17
N ILE A 84 -7.63 -17.94 -15.49
CA ILE A 84 -8.92 -17.80 -16.18
C ILE A 84 -9.22 -19.15 -16.84
N PRO A 85 -10.06 -20.00 -16.22
CA PRO A 85 -10.40 -21.30 -16.80
C PRO A 85 -10.92 -21.16 -18.25
N SER A 86 -10.61 -22.15 -19.08
CA SER A 86 -10.96 -22.18 -20.51
C SER A 86 -10.24 -21.16 -21.39
N ARG A 87 -9.34 -20.33 -20.85
CA ARG A 87 -8.37 -19.57 -21.66
C ARG A 87 -7.23 -20.50 -22.07
N PHE A 88 -7.18 -20.86 -23.35
CA PHE A 88 -6.09 -21.69 -23.91
C PHE A 88 -5.00 -20.81 -24.50
N GLU A 89 -3.79 -21.33 -24.67
CA GLU A 89 -2.68 -20.61 -25.32
C GLU A 89 -3.00 -20.26 -26.79
N TRP A 90 -3.68 -21.17 -27.50
CA TRP A 90 -4.10 -20.98 -28.89
C TRP A 90 -5.49 -21.57 -29.14
N TYR A 91 -6.21 -21.02 -30.12
CA TYR A 91 -7.51 -21.52 -30.57
C TYR A 91 -7.45 -21.96 -32.03
N SER A 92 -8.03 -23.11 -32.34
CA SER A 92 -8.16 -23.60 -33.72
C SER A 92 -9.16 -22.77 -34.53
N SER A 93 -8.93 -22.60 -35.82
CA SER A 93 -9.90 -22.01 -36.77
C SER A 93 -11.07 -22.94 -37.13
N SER A 94 -11.15 -24.13 -36.52
CA SER A 94 -12.30 -25.03 -36.67
C SER A 94 -13.55 -24.45 -35.99
N LYS A 95 -14.75 -24.92 -36.37
CA LYS A 95 -16.01 -24.51 -35.72
C LYS A 95 -15.99 -24.70 -34.20
N THR A 96 -15.36 -25.77 -33.72
CA THR A 96 -15.20 -26.04 -32.29
C THR A 96 -14.22 -25.06 -31.66
N GLY A 97 -13.10 -24.74 -32.33
CA GLY A 97 -12.14 -23.77 -31.83
C GLY A 97 -12.72 -22.36 -31.74
N GLU A 98 -13.50 -21.92 -32.73
CA GLU A 98 -14.24 -20.64 -32.69
C GLU A 98 -15.25 -20.57 -31.54
N TYR A 99 -15.96 -21.68 -31.28
CA TYR A 99 -16.86 -21.77 -30.12
C TYR A 99 -16.11 -21.66 -28.78
N LEU A 100 -14.95 -22.32 -28.67
CA LEU A 100 -14.10 -22.22 -27.48
C LEU A 100 -13.52 -20.82 -27.32
N LYS A 101 -13.06 -20.18 -28.40
CA LYS A 101 -12.58 -18.80 -28.43
C LYS A 101 -13.63 -17.82 -27.93
N LYS A 102 -14.87 -17.91 -28.45
CA LYS A 102 -15.99 -17.09 -27.98
C LYS A 102 -16.31 -17.30 -26.50
N THR A 103 -16.27 -18.56 -26.05
CA THR A 103 -16.51 -18.91 -24.65
C THR A 103 -15.43 -18.36 -23.73
N ALA A 104 -14.17 -18.45 -24.15
CA ALA A 104 -13.02 -17.88 -23.44
C ALA A 104 -13.14 -16.36 -23.35
N GLY A 105 -13.44 -15.66 -24.45
CA GLY A 105 -13.62 -14.20 -24.44
C GLY A 105 -14.74 -13.77 -23.49
N THR A 106 -15.84 -14.52 -23.44
CA THR A 106 -16.92 -14.27 -22.46
C THR A 106 -16.43 -14.43 -21.01
N ASN A 107 -15.63 -15.46 -20.73
CA ASN A 107 -15.12 -15.72 -19.39
C ASN A 107 -14.04 -14.69 -18.98
N ILE A 108 -13.16 -14.31 -19.91
CA ILE A 108 -12.14 -13.28 -19.71
C ILE A 108 -12.81 -11.96 -19.34
N ASN A 109 -13.82 -11.52 -20.12
CA ASN A 109 -14.57 -10.31 -19.82
C ASN A 109 -15.26 -10.34 -18.44
N ALA A 110 -15.78 -11.51 -18.03
CA ALA A 110 -16.38 -11.65 -16.70
C ALA A 110 -15.33 -11.50 -15.59
N TYR A 111 -14.13 -12.05 -15.77
CA TYR A 111 -13.03 -11.92 -14.81
C TYR A 111 -12.51 -10.48 -14.78
N LEU A 112 -12.29 -9.85 -15.94
CA LEU A 112 -11.83 -8.46 -16.04
C LEU A 112 -12.81 -7.49 -15.35
N LYS A 113 -14.12 -7.68 -15.55
CA LYS A 113 -15.14 -6.87 -14.88
C LYS A 113 -15.14 -7.09 -13.36
N LYS A 114 -15.00 -8.34 -12.92
CA LYS A 114 -15.05 -8.69 -11.49
C LYS A 114 -13.81 -8.27 -10.72
N LEU A 115 -12.67 -8.24 -11.39
CA LEU A 115 -11.36 -7.93 -10.81
C LEU A 115 -10.92 -6.50 -11.11
N ASN A 116 -11.77 -5.65 -11.67
CA ASN A 116 -11.39 -4.28 -11.98
C ASN A 116 -10.90 -3.57 -10.71
N PRO A 117 -9.62 -3.16 -10.62
CA PRO A 117 -9.07 -2.51 -9.43
C PRO A 117 -9.86 -1.28 -8.96
N ASP A 118 -10.52 -0.57 -9.88
CA ASP A 118 -11.27 0.64 -9.57
C ASP A 118 -12.63 0.39 -8.88
N ASP A 119 -13.08 -0.87 -8.83
CA ASP A 119 -14.29 -1.28 -8.11
C ASP A 119 -14.01 -1.56 -6.61
N PHE A 120 -12.79 -1.33 -6.14
CA PHE A 120 -12.36 -1.57 -4.76
C PHE A 120 -11.85 -0.28 -4.11
N ASN A 121 -12.19 -0.05 -2.85
CA ASN A 121 -11.65 1.06 -2.06
C ASN A 121 -10.20 0.80 -1.65
N ALA A 122 -9.90 -0.45 -1.29
CA ALA A 122 -8.55 -0.93 -0.98
C ALA A 122 -7.64 -0.99 -2.22
N ASN A 123 -6.34 -1.00 -2.00
CA ASN A 123 -5.36 -1.14 -3.07
C ASN A 123 -5.32 -2.60 -3.59
N MET A 124 -6.26 -2.95 -4.45
CA MET A 124 -6.35 -4.27 -5.07
C MET A 124 -5.61 -4.36 -6.39
N ILE A 125 -4.67 -5.29 -6.48
CA ILE A 125 -3.88 -5.57 -7.69
C ILE A 125 -4.09 -7.04 -8.12
N PRO A 126 -4.91 -7.28 -9.13
CA PRO A 126 -5.08 -8.59 -9.74
C PRO A 126 -3.92 -8.93 -10.69
N PHE A 127 -3.57 -10.21 -10.72
CA PHE A 127 -2.62 -10.82 -11.62
C PHE A 127 -3.21 -12.11 -12.21
N PHE A 128 -2.83 -12.41 -13.44
CA PHE A 128 -3.29 -13.55 -14.18
C PHE A 128 -2.14 -14.52 -14.46
N ASN A 129 -2.25 -15.72 -13.89
CA ASN A 129 -1.29 -16.79 -14.13
C ASN A 129 -2.00 -18.01 -14.71
N PHE A 130 -1.82 -18.24 -16.01
CA PHE A 130 -2.54 -19.27 -16.73
C PHE A 130 -2.05 -20.70 -16.46
N ASN A 131 -0.91 -20.83 -15.77
CA ASN A 131 -0.35 -22.11 -15.31
C ASN A 131 -0.59 -22.36 -13.81
N ASN A 132 -1.18 -21.40 -13.09
CA ASN A 132 -1.46 -21.54 -11.68
C ASN A 132 -2.60 -22.52 -11.43
N HIS A 133 -2.43 -23.37 -10.42
CA HIS A 133 -3.49 -24.21 -9.83
C HIS A 133 -3.45 -24.21 -8.30
N ALA A 134 -2.56 -23.41 -7.70
CA ALA A 134 -2.43 -23.26 -6.26
C ALA A 134 -3.62 -22.48 -5.68
N LYS A 135 -3.86 -22.72 -4.39
CA LYS A 135 -4.96 -22.11 -3.64
C LYS A 135 -4.45 -21.74 -2.26
N ILE A 136 -4.23 -20.45 -2.08
CA ILE A 136 -3.68 -19.83 -0.89
C ILE A 136 -4.50 -18.59 -0.62
N VAL A 137 -4.98 -18.44 0.62
CA VAL A 137 -5.70 -17.23 1.04
C VAL A 137 -5.09 -16.86 2.38
N GLY A 138 -4.51 -15.66 2.48
CA GLY A 138 -3.82 -15.28 3.71
C GLY A 138 -3.73 -13.77 3.93
N THR A 139 -3.46 -13.44 5.18
CA THR A 139 -3.05 -12.12 5.67
C THR A 139 -1.60 -12.19 6.17
N GLU A 140 -1.04 -11.11 6.71
CA GLU A 140 0.23 -11.16 7.44
C GLU A 140 0.15 -11.93 8.78
N ASN A 141 -1.05 -12.26 9.26
CA ASN A 141 -1.27 -12.90 10.57
C ASN A 141 -1.69 -14.38 10.46
N ILE A 142 -2.40 -14.76 9.39
CA ILE A 142 -2.94 -16.10 9.19
C ILE A 142 -2.98 -16.46 7.71
N VAL A 143 -2.65 -17.71 7.36
CA VAL A 143 -2.74 -18.20 5.98
C VAL A 143 -3.40 -19.58 5.91
N TYR A 144 -4.31 -19.74 4.95
CA TYR A 144 -4.84 -21.01 4.50
C TYR A 144 -4.12 -21.48 3.25
N ILE A 145 -3.71 -22.74 3.22
CA ILE A 145 -3.16 -23.41 2.03
C ILE A 145 -3.93 -24.72 1.85
N GLY A 146 -4.60 -24.92 0.72
CA GLY A 146 -5.45 -26.11 0.59
C GLY A 146 -6.07 -26.30 -0.78
N SER A 147 -7.20 -27.00 -0.81
CA SER A 147 -7.91 -27.37 -2.04
C SER A 147 -9.07 -26.43 -2.39
N ALA A 148 -9.51 -25.57 -1.47
CA ALA A 148 -10.61 -24.62 -1.69
C ALA A 148 -10.16 -23.45 -2.56
N ASN A 149 -10.89 -23.15 -3.65
CA ASN A 149 -10.69 -21.91 -4.40
C ASN A 149 -11.30 -20.73 -3.65
N PHE A 150 -10.85 -19.52 -3.98
CA PHE A 150 -11.50 -18.29 -3.51
C PHE A 150 -12.83 -18.08 -4.25
N SER A 151 -13.83 -18.90 -3.92
CA SER A 151 -15.11 -18.97 -4.61
C SER A 151 -16.21 -19.45 -3.66
N ASN A 152 -17.42 -18.92 -3.80
CA ASN A 152 -18.58 -19.30 -2.99
C ASN A 152 -18.93 -20.79 -3.16
N GLU A 153 -18.69 -21.36 -4.34
CA GLU A 153 -18.94 -22.77 -4.64
C GLU A 153 -18.03 -23.72 -3.86
N SER A 154 -16.84 -23.26 -3.45
CA SER A 154 -15.92 -24.10 -2.65
C SER A 154 -16.51 -24.49 -1.30
N SER A 155 -17.44 -23.70 -0.75
CA SER A 155 -18.15 -24.06 0.48
C SER A 155 -18.97 -25.34 0.34
N LYS A 156 -19.44 -25.68 -0.87
CA LYS A 156 -20.31 -26.83 -1.13
C LYS A 156 -19.54 -28.14 -1.36
N ASN A 157 -18.22 -28.06 -1.46
CA ASN A 157 -17.34 -29.19 -1.73
C ASN A 157 -16.69 -29.71 -0.45
N TYR A 158 -16.20 -30.96 -0.50
CA TYR A 158 -15.26 -31.42 0.50
C TYR A 158 -13.90 -30.79 0.20
N GLU A 159 -13.47 -29.88 1.07
CA GLU A 159 -12.19 -29.19 0.93
C GLU A 159 -11.29 -29.52 2.12
N THR A 160 -9.99 -29.60 1.86
CA THR A 160 -8.99 -29.86 2.90
C THR A 160 -7.82 -28.89 2.75
N GLY A 161 -7.19 -28.55 3.87
CA GLY A 161 -6.05 -27.66 3.86
C GLY A 161 -5.42 -27.55 5.22
N ILE A 162 -4.60 -26.51 5.35
CA ILE A 162 -3.94 -26.14 6.59
C ILE A 162 -4.07 -24.65 6.84
N ILE A 163 -4.22 -24.29 8.11
CA ILE A 163 -4.16 -22.91 8.60
C ILE A 163 -2.84 -22.73 9.34
N VAL A 164 -2.08 -21.68 9.04
CA VAL A 164 -0.82 -21.36 9.69
C VAL A 164 -0.88 -19.93 10.22
N LYS A 165 -0.42 -19.73 11.46
CA LYS A 165 -0.36 -18.42 12.15
C LYS A 165 1.08 -18.01 12.51
N ASP A 166 2.06 -18.78 12.02
CA ASP A 166 3.49 -18.50 12.19
C ASP A 166 3.88 -17.36 11.23
N LYS A 167 4.19 -16.18 11.80
CA LYS A 167 4.51 -14.98 11.04
C LYS A 167 5.78 -15.15 10.19
N ASP A 168 6.81 -15.81 10.71
CA ASP A 168 8.05 -16.05 9.97
C ASP A 168 7.79 -16.96 8.76
N PHE A 169 6.94 -17.98 8.93
CA PHE A 169 6.50 -18.81 7.82
C PHE A 169 5.73 -18.00 6.78
N ILE A 170 4.76 -17.18 7.20
CA ILE A 170 3.92 -16.36 6.31
C ILE A 170 4.77 -15.38 5.50
N THR A 171 5.68 -14.64 6.16
CA THR A 171 6.60 -13.71 5.50
C THR A 171 7.45 -14.43 4.45
N ASN A 172 7.99 -15.61 4.78
CA ASN A 172 8.78 -16.40 3.83
C ASN A 172 7.93 -16.97 2.70
N LEU A 173 6.70 -17.40 2.95
CA LEU A 173 5.76 -17.86 1.92
C LEU A 173 5.50 -16.74 0.91
N TYR A 174 5.25 -15.52 1.37
CA TYR A 174 5.02 -14.39 0.48
C TYR A 174 6.28 -14.02 -0.31
N LYS A 175 7.44 -13.96 0.35
CA LYS A 175 8.70 -13.63 -0.29
C LYS A 175 9.16 -14.66 -1.32
N LEU A 176 9.09 -15.96 -0.99
CA LEU A 176 9.72 -17.03 -1.77
C LEU A 176 8.78 -17.71 -2.76
N PHE A 177 7.47 -17.67 -2.51
CA PHE A 177 6.49 -18.31 -3.39
C PHE A 177 5.57 -17.30 -4.05
N PHE A 178 4.89 -16.44 -3.27
CA PHE A 178 3.91 -15.52 -3.83
C PHE A 178 4.55 -14.54 -4.82
N ASN A 179 5.65 -13.88 -4.43
CA ASN A 179 6.35 -12.94 -5.30
C ASN A 179 6.87 -13.62 -6.57
N VAL A 180 7.47 -14.81 -6.46
CA VAL A 180 7.91 -15.57 -7.65
C VAL A 180 6.75 -15.89 -8.57
N LEU A 181 5.59 -16.29 -8.03
CA LEU A 181 4.40 -16.54 -8.85
C LEU A 181 3.91 -15.25 -9.51
N LYS A 182 3.85 -14.15 -8.76
CA LYS A 182 3.46 -12.81 -9.22
C LYS A 182 4.33 -12.33 -10.38
N ASP A 183 5.65 -12.44 -10.24
CA ASP A 183 6.63 -12.02 -11.25
C ASP A 183 6.53 -12.84 -12.56
N ASN A 184 5.91 -14.03 -12.49
CA ASN A 184 5.60 -14.87 -13.66
C ASN A 184 4.12 -14.77 -14.09
N SER A 185 3.41 -13.74 -13.64
CA SER A 185 1.99 -13.49 -13.93
C SER A 185 1.83 -12.19 -14.72
N ILE A 186 0.70 -12.07 -15.42
CA ILE A 186 0.36 -10.86 -16.15
C ILE A 186 -0.48 -9.96 -15.24
N PRO A 187 -0.06 -8.72 -14.94
CA PRO A 187 -0.83 -7.79 -14.12
C PRO A 187 -2.10 -7.33 -14.85
N TYR A 188 -3.12 -6.91 -14.09
CA TYR A 188 -4.38 -6.41 -14.65
C TYR A 188 -4.17 -5.21 -15.58
N PHE A 189 -3.45 -4.21 -15.11
CA PHE A 189 -3.03 -3.06 -15.92
C PHE A 189 -1.61 -3.28 -16.46
N LYS A 190 -1.23 -2.51 -17.49
CA LYS A 190 0.16 -2.41 -17.92
C LYS A 190 1.07 -1.97 -16.75
N ASP A 191 2.30 -2.48 -16.73
CA ASP A 191 3.21 -2.36 -15.59
C ASP A 191 3.63 -0.90 -15.31
N ASP A 192 3.87 -0.12 -16.34
CA ASP A 192 4.22 1.30 -16.30
C ASP A 192 3.12 2.15 -15.64
N TYR A 193 1.88 2.04 -16.14
CA TYR A 193 0.72 2.69 -15.56
C TYR A 193 0.52 2.25 -14.10
N ASN A 194 0.62 0.95 -13.83
CA ASN A 194 0.39 0.43 -12.49
C ASN A 194 1.47 0.92 -11.51
N GLN A 195 2.73 1.04 -11.95
CA GLN A 195 3.80 1.63 -11.15
C GLN A 195 3.49 3.09 -10.77
N LEU A 196 3.13 3.93 -11.74
CA LEU A 196 2.75 5.33 -11.46
C LEU A 196 1.55 5.39 -10.51
N ARG A 197 0.49 4.64 -10.79
CA ARG A 197 -0.73 4.60 -9.95
C ARG A 197 -0.42 4.22 -8.51
N LEU A 198 0.32 3.15 -8.30
CA LEU A 198 0.65 2.67 -6.95
C LEU A 198 1.56 3.64 -6.21
N PHE A 199 2.53 4.20 -6.91
CA PHE A 199 3.40 5.24 -6.38
C PHE A 199 2.58 6.45 -5.90
N THR A 200 1.68 6.98 -6.74
CA THR A 200 0.83 8.12 -6.41
C THR A 200 -0.08 7.84 -5.21
N ILE A 201 -0.71 6.65 -5.14
CA ILE A 201 -1.55 6.26 -3.99
C ILE A 201 -0.70 6.21 -2.71
N SER A 202 0.48 5.58 -2.79
CA SER A 202 1.35 5.35 -1.65
C SER A 202 1.89 6.66 -1.09
N ILE A 203 2.42 7.54 -1.96
CA ILE A 203 2.98 8.83 -1.54
C ILE A 203 1.89 9.76 -1.02
N LEU A 204 0.71 9.81 -1.67
CA LEU A 204 -0.43 10.59 -1.19
C LEU A 204 -0.83 10.19 0.24
N SER A 205 -0.89 8.89 0.53
CA SER A 205 -1.22 8.40 1.88
C SER A 205 -0.19 8.85 2.91
N ARG A 206 1.11 8.73 2.61
CA ARG A 206 2.18 9.16 3.51
C ARG A 206 2.19 10.67 3.74
N LEU A 207 2.04 11.47 2.68
CA LEU A 207 2.00 12.93 2.81
C LEU A 207 0.77 13.42 3.60
N ASN A 208 -0.39 12.77 3.48
CA ASN A 208 -1.54 13.10 4.34
C ASN A 208 -1.22 12.84 5.83
N ASN A 209 -0.54 11.73 6.15
CA ASN A 209 -0.13 11.45 7.53
C ASN A 209 0.87 12.50 8.04
N HIS A 210 1.85 12.88 7.22
CA HIS A 210 2.80 13.95 7.55
C HIS A 210 2.10 15.29 7.74
N TYR A 211 1.11 15.60 6.90
CA TYR A 211 0.33 16.82 7.01
C TYR A 211 -0.42 16.85 8.35
N GLU A 212 -1.17 15.80 8.71
CA GLU A 212 -1.86 15.74 10.00
C GLU A 212 -0.88 15.82 11.18
N ARG A 213 0.28 15.15 11.07
CA ARG A 213 1.34 15.22 12.08
C ARG A 213 1.86 16.65 12.26
N ILE A 214 2.13 17.36 11.17
CA ILE A 214 2.52 18.78 11.18
C ILE A 214 1.45 19.62 11.88
N ILE A 215 0.18 19.43 11.52
CA ILE A 215 -0.90 20.21 12.13
C ILE A 215 -1.00 19.94 13.64
N ASP A 216 -0.95 18.67 14.05
CA ASP A 216 -1.12 18.28 15.46
C ASP A 216 0.06 18.68 16.36
N THR A 217 1.24 18.93 15.79
CA THR A 217 2.47 19.17 16.56
C THR A 217 3.03 20.59 16.43
N LEU A 218 2.73 21.29 15.33
CA LEU A 218 3.21 22.64 15.06
C LEU A 218 2.11 23.69 15.19
N PHE A 219 0.83 23.29 15.22
CA PHE A 219 -0.28 24.22 15.26
C PHE A 219 -1.23 23.98 16.45
N LEU A 220 -1.85 25.07 16.92
CA LEU A 220 -2.98 25.08 17.83
C LEU A 220 -4.24 25.46 17.04
N ARG A 221 -5.32 24.72 17.25
CA ARG A 221 -6.64 25.04 16.69
C ARG A 221 -7.46 25.87 17.68
N ARG A 222 -7.88 27.07 17.28
CA ARG A 222 -8.82 27.93 18.02
C ARG A 222 -9.93 28.39 17.09
N ASP A 223 -11.18 28.08 17.43
CA ASP A 223 -12.37 28.44 16.63
C ASP A 223 -12.29 28.01 15.14
N GLY A 224 -11.62 26.89 14.88
CA GLY A 224 -11.42 26.37 13.51
C GLY A 224 -10.28 27.03 12.73
N VAL A 225 -9.51 27.92 13.35
CA VAL A 225 -8.31 28.54 12.77
C VAL A 225 -7.06 27.92 13.41
N GLU A 226 -6.08 27.60 12.58
CA GLU A 226 -4.79 27.04 12.97
C GLU A 226 -3.77 28.16 13.16
N PHE A 227 -3.08 28.15 14.31
CA PHE A 227 -2.04 29.11 14.66
C PHE A 227 -0.77 28.35 15.03
N PHE A 228 0.39 28.79 14.54
CA PHE A 228 1.67 28.25 14.97
C PHE A 228 1.80 28.30 16.51
N ILE A 229 2.32 27.24 17.13
CA ILE A 229 2.33 27.08 18.59
C ILE A 229 3.25 28.07 19.32
N GLY A 230 4.27 28.61 18.65
CA GLY A 230 5.20 29.60 19.22
C GLY A 230 5.89 29.15 20.51
N GLN A 231 6.18 27.85 20.63
CA GLN A 231 6.80 27.21 21.79
C GLN A 231 7.54 25.95 21.32
N GLU A 232 8.22 25.25 22.22
CA GLU A 232 8.88 23.97 21.92
C GLU A 232 7.90 22.96 21.30
N THR A 233 8.31 22.34 20.21
CA THR A 233 7.46 21.42 19.44
C THR A 233 7.58 19.98 19.91
N ARG A 234 6.53 19.20 19.63
CA ARG A 234 6.56 17.73 19.72
C ARG A 234 6.86 17.06 18.38
N PHE A 235 7.03 17.84 17.31
CA PHE A 235 7.53 17.36 16.04
C PHE A 235 9.00 17.02 16.22
N THR A 236 9.38 15.79 15.92
CA THR A 236 10.72 15.27 16.22
C THR A 236 11.62 15.26 14.99
N LYS A 237 12.92 15.06 15.21
CA LYS A 237 13.88 14.78 14.11
C LYS A 237 13.51 13.57 13.27
N ASP A 238 12.94 12.54 13.89
CA ASP A 238 12.49 11.36 13.16
C ASP A 238 11.33 11.72 12.22
N ASP A 239 10.36 12.51 12.71
CA ASP A 239 9.26 13.02 11.87
C ASP A 239 9.80 13.85 10.68
N GLN A 240 10.79 14.71 10.92
CA GLN A 240 11.46 15.52 9.88
C GLN A 240 12.16 14.63 8.83
N TRP A 241 12.89 13.62 9.27
CA TRP A 241 13.63 12.71 8.38
C TRP A 241 12.70 11.81 7.56
N GLU A 242 11.62 11.31 8.15
CA GLU A 242 10.60 10.55 7.42
C GLU A 242 9.93 11.39 6.33
N LEU A 243 9.59 12.66 6.63
CA LEU A 243 9.06 13.59 5.63
C LEU A 243 10.07 13.89 4.52
N LEU A 244 11.33 14.19 4.87
CA LEU A 244 12.41 14.40 3.89
C LEU A 244 12.59 13.19 2.96
N HIS A 245 12.59 11.98 3.51
CA HIS A 245 12.69 10.74 2.74
C HIS A 245 11.55 10.62 1.72
N ASP A 246 10.31 10.85 2.17
CA ASP A 246 9.14 10.76 1.31
C ASP A 246 9.11 11.84 0.21
N LEU A 247 9.56 13.07 0.51
CA LEU A 247 9.68 14.14 -0.48
C LEU A 247 10.75 13.82 -1.53
N HIS A 248 11.90 13.26 -1.13
CA HIS A 248 12.91 12.80 -2.09
C HIS A 248 12.40 11.65 -2.98
N GLU A 249 11.60 10.75 -2.43
CA GLU A 249 10.94 9.70 -3.22
C GLU A 249 9.96 10.33 -4.21
N LEU A 250 9.14 11.31 -3.78
CA LEU A 250 8.18 12.04 -4.61
C LEU A 250 8.83 12.68 -5.85
N SER A 251 10.07 13.18 -5.75
CA SER A 251 10.81 13.74 -6.89
C SER A 251 10.97 12.76 -8.06
N GLY A 252 10.81 11.45 -7.84
CA GLY A 252 10.82 10.43 -8.89
C GLY A 252 9.54 10.34 -9.73
N ILE A 253 8.46 11.05 -9.38
CA ILE A 253 7.15 10.92 -10.05
C ILE A 253 7.19 11.26 -11.54
N THR A 254 7.99 12.26 -11.93
CA THR A 254 8.18 12.67 -13.34
C THR A 254 8.80 11.55 -14.16
N GLY A 255 9.80 10.84 -13.60
CA GLY A 255 10.39 9.68 -14.24
C GLY A 255 9.41 8.53 -14.45
N LEU A 256 8.39 8.38 -13.59
CA LEU A 256 7.36 7.35 -13.75
C LEU A 256 6.39 7.68 -14.88
N ILE A 257 5.93 8.93 -14.99
CA ILE A 257 5.04 9.35 -16.09
C ILE A 257 5.77 9.35 -17.44
N ASP A 258 7.05 9.74 -17.47
CA ASP A 258 7.86 9.72 -18.69
C ASP A 258 8.09 8.29 -19.23
N ASN A 259 7.96 7.26 -18.38
CA ASN A 259 8.09 5.85 -18.76
C ASN A 259 6.79 5.22 -19.28
N ILE A 260 5.66 5.93 -19.26
CA ILE A 260 4.40 5.39 -19.77
C ILE A 260 4.49 5.24 -21.29
N GLU A 261 4.42 4.01 -21.77
CA GLU A 261 4.39 3.69 -23.19
C GLU A 261 3.01 3.97 -23.75
N ASN A 262 2.92 4.94 -24.66
CA ASN A 262 1.68 5.27 -25.35
C ASN A 262 1.84 5.19 -26.87
N ASP A 263 1.28 4.13 -27.46
CA ASP A 263 1.14 3.96 -28.91
C ASP A 263 -0.24 4.44 -29.43
N ASP A 264 -1.12 4.90 -28.54
CA ASP A 264 -2.48 5.31 -28.86
C ASP A 264 -2.65 6.84 -28.78
N ASN A 265 -2.79 7.48 -29.95
CA ASN A 265 -3.00 8.92 -30.06
C ASN A 265 -4.27 9.39 -29.33
N GLU A 266 -5.25 8.51 -29.10
CA GLU A 266 -6.48 8.89 -28.37
C GLU A 266 -6.25 9.06 -26.86
N LEU A 267 -5.15 8.51 -26.32
CA LEU A 267 -4.79 8.62 -24.89
C LEU A 267 -3.79 9.74 -24.60
N GLU A 268 -3.23 10.36 -25.64
CA GLU A 268 -2.19 11.38 -25.53
C GLU A 268 -2.64 12.57 -24.66
N GLU A 269 -3.87 13.05 -24.83
CA GLU A 269 -4.41 14.17 -24.05
C GLU A 269 -4.50 13.87 -22.54
N ILE A 270 -4.87 12.64 -22.16
CA ILE A 270 -4.98 12.25 -20.74
C ILE A 270 -3.58 12.14 -20.13
N ILE A 271 -2.63 11.55 -20.86
CA ILE A 271 -1.24 11.38 -20.41
C ILE A 271 -0.55 12.74 -20.30
N GLU A 272 -0.72 13.64 -21.27
CA GLU A 272 -0.22 15.01 -21.22
C GLU A 272 -0.76 15.75 -19.99
N LYS A 273 -2.06 15.63 -19.70
CA LYS A 273 -2.66 16.21 -18.50
C LYS A 273 -2.03 15.67 -17.20
N ILE A 274 -1.79 14.36 -17.12
CA ILE A 274 -1.12 13.75 -15.94
C ILE A 274 0.32 14.25 -15.83
N SER A 275 1.03 14.32 -16.95
CA SER A 275 2.40 14.83 -17.03
C SER A 275 2.46 16.27 -16.53
N ASP A 276 1.62 17.16 -17.05
CA ASP A 276 1.52 18.55 -16.61
C ASP A 276 1.27 18.69 -15.11
N LEU A 277 0.49 17.79 -14.51
CA LEU A 277 0.28 17.77 -13.06
C LEU A 277 1.53 17.29 -12.32
N CYS A 278 2.19 16.22 -12.79
CA CYS A 278 3.43 15.72 -12.19
C CYS A 278 4.53 16.78 -12.19
N TYR A 279 4.70 17.52 -13.28
CA TYR A 279 5.68 18.59 -13.41
C TYR A 279 5.36 19.87 -12.61
N LYS A 280 4.13 20.02 -12.10
CA LYS A 280 3.76 21.10 -11.15
C LYS A 280 4.15 20.77 -9.71
N ILE A 281 4.41 19.50 -9.40
CA ILE A 281 4.86 19.11 -8.06
C ILE A 281 6.32 19.55 -7.91
N ASP A 282 6.57 20.36 -6.89
CA ASP A 282 7.90 20.88 -6.54
C ASP A 282 8.25 20.46 -5.10
N PRO A 283 8.76 19.23 -4.90
CA PRO A 283 9.15 18.75 -3.57
C PRO A 283 10.33 19.54 -3.01
N ASP A 284 11.19 20.07 -3.89
CA ASP A 284 12.42 20.78 -3.51
C ASP A 284 12.10 22.05 -2.72
N ASN A 285 11.00 22.75 -3.04
CA ASN A 285 10.51 23.88 -2.25
C ASN A 285 10.24 23.52 -0.77
N ILE A 286 9.77 22.30 -0.49
CA ILE A 286 9.56 21.85 0.90
C ILE A 286 10.88 21.37 1.49
N ILE A 287 11.67 20.60 0.73
CA ILE A 287 12.97 20.07 1.14
C ILE A 287 13.91 21.19 1.59
N ASP A 288 13.96 22.31 0.86
CA ASP A 288 14.80 23.45 1.19
C ASP A 288 14.41 24.09 2.54
N LEU A 289 13.13 24.10 2.89
CA LEU A 289 12.63 24.65 4.16
C LEU A 289 12.94 23.72 5.35
N ILE A 290 12.81 22.41 5.16
CA ILE A 290 13.00 21.41 6.24
C ILE A 290 14.38 20.76 6.22
N GLY A 291 15.28 21.18 5.34
CA GLY A 291 16.59 20.57 5.16
C GLY A 291 17.50 20.72 6.38
N VAL A 292 18.55 19.91 6.45
CA VAL A 292 19.55 19.98 7.53
C VAL A 292 20.12 21.40 7.63
N ASP A 293 20.32 21.88 8.86
CA ASP A 293 20.79 23.23 9.20
C ASP A 293 19.82 24.38 8.87
N SER A 294 18.62 24.11 8.35
CA SER A 294 17.59 25.14 8.14
C SER A 294 17.07 25.70 9.48
N THR A 295 16.38 26.84 9.43
CA THR A 295 15.70 27.40 10.60
C THR A 295 14.70 26.39 11.20
N PHE A 296 13.99 25.65 10.35
CA PHE A 296 13.10 24.58 10.78
C PHE A 296 13.84 23.44 11.46
N ASP A 297 14.98 23.01 10.91
CA ASP A 297 15.82 21.99 11.49
C ASP A 297 16.33 22.38 12.89
N GLN A 298 16.75 23.63 13.06
CA GLN A 298 17.20 24.18 14.34
C GLN A 298 16.06 24.25 15.35
N TYR A 299 14.88 24.72 14.96
CA TYR A 299 13.69 24.76 15.81
C TYR A 299 13.26 23.35 16.26
N VAL A 300 13.22 22.37 15.35
CA VAL A 300 12.89 20.98 15.68
C VAL A 300 13.96 20.31 16.54
N SER A 301 15.22 20.77 16.45
CA SER A 301 16.32 20.30 17.31
C SER A 301 16.32 20.90 18.71
N TYR A 302 15.56 21.97 18.93
CA TYR A 302 15.62 22.71 20.16
C TYR A 302 15.20 21.81 21.33
N ASP A 303 16.06 21.73 22.34
CA ASP A 303 15.82 21.03 23.59
C ASP A 303 16.02 22.05 24.72
N PHE A 304 14.92 22.36 25.39
CA PHE A 304 14.93 23.35 26.47
C PHE A 304 15.92 22.94 27.58
N GLU A 305 15.98 21.67 27.96
CA GLU A 305 16.82 21.23 29.07
C GLU A 305 18.31 21.40 28.74
N ASN A 306 18.73 20.98 27.55
CA ASN A 306 20.13 21.14 27.12
C ASN A 306 20.50 22.62 26.98
N THR A 307 19.62 23.42 26.36
CA THR A 307 19.84 24.86 26.18
C THR A 307 19.94 25.57 27.53
N TYR A 308 19.07 25.22 28.48
CA TYR A 308 19.13 25.72 29.85
C TYR A 308 20.49 25.41 30.50
N TRP A 309 20.99 24.18 30.38
CA TRP A 309 22.28 23.80 30.96
C TRP A 309 23.46 24.52 30.30
N ASP A 310 23.39 24.77 28.99
CA ASP A 310 24.39 25.55 28.26
C ASP A 310 24.40 27.02 28.74
N CYS A 311 23.23 27.65 28.89
CA CYS A 311 23.11 28.98 29.48
C CYS A 311 23.61 29.01 30.94
N PHE A 312 23.21 28.03 31.76
CA PHE A 312 23.59 27.96 33.17
C PHE A 312 25.10 27.73 33.37
N ALA A 313 25.79 27.11 32.39
CA ALA A 313 27.21 26.83 32.48
C ALA A 313 28.07 28.09 32.72
N GLU A 314 27.64 29.25 32.21
CA GLU A 314 28.33 30.54 32.41
C GLU A 314 28.29 30.99 33.88
N TYR A 315 27.24 30.61 34.61
CA TYR A 315 26.96 31.04 35.98
C TYR A 315 27.35 30.02 37.04
N ASN A 316 27.75 28.81 36.64
CA ASN A 316 28.00 27.68 37.54
C ASN A 316 28.99 28.01 38.68
N SER A 317 30.00 28.85 38.41
CA SER A 317 30.99 29.28 39.41
C SER A 317 30.49 30.36 40.39
N LEU A 318 29.37 31.03 40.06
CA LEU A 318 28.76 32.12 40.82
C LEU A 318 27.50 31.68 41.58
N ALA A 319 26.89 30.55 41.17
CA ALA A 319 25.69 29.95 41.74
C ALA A 319 25.94 29.30 43.11
N THR A 320 26.28 30.13 44.10
CA THR A 320 26.27 29.76 45.53
C THR A 320 24.85 29.49 46.03
N GLU A 321 24.70 28.84 47.19
CA GLU A 321 23.39 28.46 47.75
C GLU A 321 22.38 29.62 47.82
N ASP A 322 22.84 30.83 48.18
CA ASP A 322 22.01 32.03 48.28
C ASP A 322 21.67 32.68 46.92
N MET A 323 22.42 32.35 45.87
CA MET A 323 22.29 32.96 44.53
C MET A 323 21.80 31.97 43.47
N LEU A 324 21.61 30.69 43.83
CA LEU A 324 21.23 29.63 42.89
C LEU A 324 19.90 29.95 42.20
N GLU A 325 18.87 30.34 42.96
CA GLU A 325 17.55 30.70 42.42
C GLU A 325 17.65 31.83 41.39
N HIS A 326 18.47 32.85 41.67
CA HIS A 326 18.70 33.96 40.75
C HIS A 326 19.32 33.52 39.42
N TYR A 327 20.36 32.68 39.45
CA TYR A 327 21.00 32.21 38.22
C TYR A 327 20.17 31.17 37.47
N THR A 328 19.34 30.40 38.16
CA THR A 328 18.32 29.55 37.53
C THR A 328 17.30 30.37 36.76
N GLU A 329 16.80 31.48 37.34
CA GLU A 329 15.88 32.40 36.65
C GLU A 329 16.53 33.04 35.41
N ILE A 330 17.80 33.47 35.51
CA ILE A 330 18.55 34.03 34.38
C ILE A 330 18.68 33.01 33.25
N ALA A 331 19.22 31.81 33.53
CA ALA A 331 19.41 30.78 32.51
C ALA A 331 18.09 30.31 31.88
N THR A 332 17.01 30.27 32.67
CA THR A 332 15.65 30.02 32.16
C THR A 332 15.21 31.12 31.21
N GLY A 333 15.46 32.39 31.54
CA GLY A 333 15.13 33.54 30.69
C GLY A 333 15.88 33.49 29.35
N GLU A 334 17.19 33.26 29.39
CA GLU A 334 18.05 33.14 28.20
C GLU A 334 17.62 31.98 27.29
N ALA A 335 17.35 30.80 27.86
CA ALA A 335 16.87 29.66 27.08
C ALA A 335 15.53 29.96 26.38
N ASN A 336 14.60 30.64 27.07
CA ASN A 336 13.32 31.06 26.47
C ASN A 336 13.50 32.13 25.40
N GLU A 337 14.44 33.07 25.55
CA GLU A 337 14.75 34.08 24.54
C GLU A 337 15.27 33.42 23.25
N ILE A 338 16.16 32.43 23.37
CA ILE A 338 16.63 31.64 22.21
C ILE A 338 15.47 30.92 21.51
N LEU A 339 14.54 30.34 22.28
CA LEU A 339 13.36 29.68 21.72
C LEU A 339 12.43 30.68 21.04
N GLU A 340 12.21 31.87 21.63
CA GLU A 340 11.38 32.92 21.05
C GLU A 340 11.96 33.41 19.72
N ASP A 341 13.28 33.61 19.65
CA ASP A 341 13.98 33.97 18.42
C ASP A 341 13.81 32.90 17.33
N LEU A 342 14.05 31.61 17.68
CA LEU A 342 13.81 30.50 16.74
C LEU A 342 12.36 30.44 16.27
N CYS A 343 11.39 30.63 17.17
CA CYS A 343 9.97 30.65 16.82
C CYS A 343 9.65 31.78 15.83
N ASN A 344 10.19 32.98 16.07
CA ASN A 344 9.98 34.13 15.21
C ASN A 344 10.60 33.94 13.81
N GLU A 345 11.77 33.30 13.74
CA GLU A 345 12.43 33.02 12.47
C GLU A 345 11.72 31.92 11.67
N VAL A 346 11.27 30.86 12.34
CA VAL A 346 10.69 29.66 11.69
C VAL A 346 9.21 29.82 11.30
N GLU A 347 8.48 30.76 11.90
CA GLU A 347 7.02 30.84 11.75
C GLU A 347 6.58 30.88 10.27
N ASN A 348 7.24 31.70 9.45
CA ASN A 348 6.91 31.79 8.02
C ASN A 348 7.19 30.49 7.27
N ASP A 349 8.29 29.80 7.62
CA ASP A 349 8.66 28.52 7.02
C ASP A 349 7.62 27.46 7.36
N VAL A 350 7.15 27.40 8.61
CA VAL A 350 6.09 26.48 9.06
C VAL A 350 4.81 26.66 8.25
N TYR A 351 4.36 27.90 8.03
CA TYR A 351 3.20 28.16 7.18
C TYR A 351 3.46 27.82 5.71
N ALA A 352 4.65 28.11 5.20
CA ALA A 352 5.03 27.80 3.82
C ALA A 352 5.07 26.28 3.56
N ILE A 353 5.60 25.51 4.50
CA ILE A 353 5.58 24.04 4.49
C ILE A 353 4.14 23.53 4.44
N LYS A 354 3.28 24.01 5.36
CA LYS A 354 1.86 23.61 5.40
C LYS A 354 1.18 23.84 4.05
N ILE A 355 1.30 25.05 3.49
CA ILE A 355 0.65 25.43 2.22
C ILE A 355 1.19 24.58 1.05
N SER A 356 2.52 24.39 0.99
CA SER A 356 3.16 23.66 -0.10
C SER A 356 2.80 22.17 -0.05
N LEU A 357 2.72 21.58 1.16
CA LEU A 357 2.31 20.20 1.36
C LEU A 357 0.83 20.01 1.01
N GLU A 358 -0.04 20.91 1.45
CA GLU A 358 -1.47 20.92 1.11
C GLU A 358 -1.68 20.99 -0.42
N SER A 359 -0.98 21.91 -1.11
CA SER A 359 -1.01 22.02 -2.56
C SER A 359 -0.52 20.75 -3.25
N THR A 360 0.56 20.14 -2.77
CA THR A 360 1.11 18.89 -3.32
C THR A 360 0.11 17.74 -3.18
N ILE A 361 -0.54 17.63 -2.01
CA ILE A 361 -1.58 16.63 -1.74
C ILE A 361 -2.76 16.80 -2.71
N GLU A 362 -3.21 18.02 -2.98
CA GLU A 362 -4.30 18.28 -3.93
C GLU A 362 -3.91 17.91 -5.37
N ILE A 363 -2.69 18.24 -5.80
CA ILE A 363 -2.20 17.83 -7.14
C ILE A 363 -2.16 16.29 -7.26
N LEU A 364 -1.68 15.59 -6.24
CA LEU A 364 -1.67 14.12 -6.23
C LEU A 364 -3.08 13.53 -6.30
N LYS A 365 -4.08 14.15 -5.64
CA LYS A 365 -5.50 13.75 -5.77
C LYS A 365 -6.00 13.95 -7.20
N GLU A 366 -5.65 15.07 -7.85
CA GLU A 366 -6.00 15.32 -9.26
C GLU A 366 -5.35 14.29 -10.20
N ILE A 367 -4.08 13.93 -9.96
CA ILE A 367 -3.38 12.89 -10.71
C ILE A 367 -4.13 11.56 -10.58
N LEU A 368 -4.56 11.16 -9.38
CA LEU A 368 -5.33 9.92 -9.19
C LEU A 368 -6.67 9.93 -9.94
N LEU A 369 -7.36 11.07 -9.98
CA LEU A 369 -8.60 11.22 -10.76
C LEU A 369 -8.35 11.03 -12.26
N SER A 370 -7.27 11.60 -12.79
CA SER A 370 -6.89 11.42 -14.19
C SER A 370 -6.38 10.01 -14.51
N LEU A 371 -5.65 9.37 -13.59
CA LEU A 371 -5.24 7.98 -13.72
C LEU A 371 -6.45 7.04 -13.78
N LYS A 372 -7.52 7.35 -13.05
CA LYS A 372 -8.78 6.59 -13.12
C LYS A 372 -9.48 6.72 -14.47
N GLU A 373 -9.31 7.83 -15.17
CA GLU A 373 -9.81 7.99 -16.54
C GLU A 373 -8.99 7.12 -17.51
N LEU A 374 -7.66 7.14 -17.36
CA LEU A 374 -6.73 6.34 -18.16
C LEU A 374 -6.90 4.81 -17.94
N SER A 375 -7.32 4.39 -16.74
CA SER A 375 -7.48 2.98 -16.35
C SER A 375 -8.37 2.18 -17.33
N LEU A 376 -9.35 2.86 -17.94
CA LEU A 376 -10.31 2.29 -18.88
C LEU A 376 -9.65 1.74 -20.16
N HIS A 377 -8.43 2.17 -20.45
CA HIS A 377 -7.72 1.91 -21.72
C HIS A 377 -6.42 1.12 -21.55
N VAL A 378 -5.92 0.96 -20.34
CA VAL A 378 -4.59 0.37 -20.04
C VAL A 378 -4.66 -1.03 -19.43
N VAL A 379 -5.78 -1.73 -19.62
CA VAL A 379 -5.90 -3.16 -19.30
C VAL A 379 -4.89 -3.94 -20.15
N ASN A 380 -4.13 -4.84 -19.52
CA ASN A 380 -3.08 -5.57 -20.21
C ASN A 380 -3.66 -6.49 -21.29
N GLU A 381 -3.26 -6.26 -22.55
CA GLU A 381 -3.81 -6.95 -23.72
C GLU A 381 -3.46 -8.45 -23.74
N ASP A 382 -2.35 -8.85 -23.11
CA ASP A 382 -1.94 -10.25 -23.02
C ASP A 382 -2.93 -11.11 -22.21
N ILE A 383 -3.81 -10.48 -21.42
CA ILE A 383 -4.87 -11.19 -20.71
C ILE A 383 -5.89 -11.77 -21.70
N ASP A 384 -6.25 -11.03 -22.75
CA ASP A 384 -7.26 -11.43 -23.74
C ASP A 384 -6.64 -11.88 -25.08
N ASN A 385 -6.22 -13.14 -25.13
CA ASN A 385 -5.72 -13.76 -26.36
C ASN A 385 -6.83 -14.23 -27.32
N THR A 386 -8.07 -13.76 -27.15
CA THR A 386 -9.17 -14.05 -28.08
C THR A 386 -9.37 -12.95 -29.12
N ARG A 387 -8.61 -11.86 -29.03
CA ARG A 387 -8.65 -10.75 -30.00
C ARG A 387 -7.64 -10.91 -31.14
N THR A 388 -6.62 -11.74 -30.95
CA THR A 388 -5.67 -12.22 -31.96
C THR A 388 -6.25 -13.40 -32.75
#